data_AF-A0A6C2YHD2-F1
#
_entry.id   AF-A0A6C2YHD2-F1
#
_cell.length_a   1.000
_cell.length_b   1.000
_cell.length_c   1.000
_cell.angle_alpha   90.00
_cell.angle_beta   90.00
_cell.angle_gamma   90.00
#
_symmetry.space_group_name_H-M   'P 1'
#
loop_
_entity.id
_entity.type
_entity.pdbx_description
1 polymer ?
#
loop_
_entity_poly.entity_id
_entity_poly.type
_entity_poly.pdbx_seq_one_letter_code
_entity_poly.pdbx_strand_id
1 'polypeptide(L)'
;MRVLLVIGLSLGLASGCKKAMDALDKDAQVGADEKSKTLQEYLRTPPPAQPSAPPMMAGNNPQGNAPQAGNPTGNPNVRPNPVMGGNPPPQQQPTPPQPMNPNPGIGAAQGGSGGAAQAVRGAVRRTVSANDLANLRIYIESASLASGSMPGPQQILADVSRDLPGVVKAVQEGSLVLTGIRQREGVWAYEAAALSQANGGMVLTNNGVERMSPQQLQQALQLQR
;
A
#
# COMPACT_ATOMS: atom_id res chain seq x y z
N MET A 1 33.49 -29.03 6.80
CA MET A 1 34.69 -28.60 6.06
C MET A 1 34.55 -28.98 4.59
N ARG A 2 34.33 -28.00 3.71
CA ARG A 2 34.68 -28.04 2.27
C ARG A 2 34.42 -26.63 1.72
N VAL A 3 35.47 -25.83 1.81
CA VAL A 3 35.62 -24.51 1.19
C VAL A 3 35.84 -24.76 -0.30
N LEU A 4 34.91 -24.33 -1.15
CA LEU A 4 35.11 -24.27 -2.59
C LEU A 4 35.35 -22.81 -2.95
N LEU A 5 36.64 -22.51 -3.05
CA LEU A 5 37.26 -21.30 -3.55
C LEU A 5 37.07 -21.27 -5.08
N VAL A 6 36.27 -20.33 -5.58
CA VAL A 6 36.22 -20.00 -7.02
C VAL A 6 36.74 -18.58 -7.19
N ILE A 7 38.03 -18.49 -7.48
CA ILE A 7 38.71 -17.30 -7.97
C ILE A 7 38.71 -17.40 -9.49
N GLY A 8 38.06 -16.45 -10.17
CA GLY A 8 38.11 -16.28 -11.62
C GLY A 8 37.68 -14.84 -11.93
N LEU A 9 38.63 -13.91 -11.97
CA LEU A 9 39.26 -13.41 -13.20
C LEU A 9 38.26 -12.65 -14.11
N SER A 10 38.22 -11.33 -13.94
CA SER A 10 37.71 -10.39 -14.94
C SER A 10 38.45 -9.06 -14.78
N LEU A 11 39.70 -9.03 -15.21
CA LEU A 11 40.43 -7.79 -15.49
C LEU A 11 40.12 -7.37 -16.93
N GLY A 12 39.74 -6.11 -17.11
CA GLY A 12 39.94 -5.40 -18.38
C GLY A 12 38.71 -4.73 -18.95
N LEU A 13 38.40 -3.51 -18.48
CA LEU A 13 37.69 -2.45 -19.24
C LEU A 13 37.71 -1.13 -18.44
N ALA A 14 38.90 -0.58 -18.22
CA ALA A 14 39.07 0.71 -17.54
C ALA A 14 40.00 1.61 -18.36
N SER A 15 39.50 2.22 -19.44
CA SER A 15 40.19 3.34 -20.11
C SER A 15 39.28 4.29 -20.94
N GLY A 16 37.95 4.17 -20.87
CA GLY A 16 37.05 4.97 -21.72
C GLY A 16 36.20 6.07 -21.06
N CYS A 17 35.90 5.97 -19.75
CA CYS A 17 34.78 6.75 -19.19
C CYS A 17 35.15 8.06 -18.48
N LYS A 18 36.44 8.42 -18.38
CA LYS A 18 36.84 9.54 -17.50
C LYS A 18 36.50 10.93 -18.05
N LYS A 19 36.27 11.08 -19.37
CA LYS A 19 35.94 12.37 -19.98
C LYS A 19 34.43 12.67 -20.09
N ALA A 20 33.57 11.69 -19.79
CA ALA A 20 32.12 11.89 -19.75
C ALA A 20 31.59 12.22 -18.33
N MET A 21 32.37 11.96 -17.28
CA MET A 21 31.95 12.25 -15.89
C MET A 21 32.16 13.72 -15.48
N ASP A 22 33.17 14.41 -16.03
CA ASP A 22 33.42 15.84 -15.73
C ASP A 22 32.34 16.78 -16.30
N ALA A 23 31.59 16.35 -17.32
CA ALA A 23 30.50 17.16 -17.90
C ALA A 23 29.17 17.03 -17.14
N LEU A 24 29.02 16.04 -16.26
CA LEU A 24 27.78 15.78 -15.52
C LEU A 24 27.77 16.37 -14.09
N ASP A 25 28.94 16.75 -13.57
CA ASP A 25 29.05 17.38 -12.24
C ASP A 25 28.63 18.86 -12.26
N LYS A 26 28.73 19.51 -13.44
CA LYS A 26 28.48 20.96 -13.57
C LYS A 26 27.00 21.35 -13.59
N ASP A 27 26.10 20.44 -13.97
CA ASP A 27 24.65 20.68 -13.95
C ASP A 27 23.98 20.26 -12.62
N ALA A 28 24.66 19.48 -11.78
CA ALA A 28 24.13 19.06 -10.48
C ALA A 28 24.19 20.17 -9.41
N GLN A 29 25.07 21.16 -9.60
CA GLN A 29 25.32 22.18 -8.57
C GLN A 29 24.42 23.43 -8.69
N VAL A 30 23.77 23.64 -9.84
CA VAL A 30 22.83 24.78 -10.02
C VAL A 30 21.43 24.46 -9.47
N GLY A 31 21.09 23.18 -9.27
CA GLY A 31 19.78 22.76 -8.75
C GLY A 31 19.68 22.58 -7.23
N ALA A 32 20.79 22.65 -6.49
CA ALA A 32 20.80 22.45 -5.04
C ALA A 32 20.40 23.72 -4.27
N ASP A 33 20.69 24.91 -4.80
CA ASP A 33 20.46 26.18 -4.09
C ASP A 33 18.98 26.60 -4.06
N GLU A 34 18.20 26.24 -5.07
CA GLU A 34 16.77 26.63 -5.14
C GLU A 34 15.88 25.83 -4.18
N LYS A 35 16.24 24.56 -3.91
CA LYS A 35 15.46 23.67 -3.01
C LYS A 35 15.58 24.06 -1.54
N SER A 36 16.68 24.69 -1.13
CA SER A 36 16.90 25.17 0.24
C SER A 36 16.06 26.39 0.58
N LYS A 37 15.74 27.26 -0.40
CA LYS A 37 14.87 28.43 -0.18
C LYS A 37 13.42 28.03 0.08
N THR A 38 12.91 27.00 -0.59
CA THR A 38 11.52 26.56 -0.40
C THR A 38 11.27 25.92 0.98
N LEU A 39 12.28 25.27 1.57
CA LEU A 39 12.14 24.67 2.90
C LEU A 39 12.23 25.69 4.04
N GLN A 40 12.99 26.78 3.89
CA GLN A 40 13.01 27.86 4.89
C GLN A 40 11.72 28.70 4.87
N GLU A 41 11.07 28.85 3.71
CA GLU A 41 9.77 29.52 3.58
C GLU A 41 8.68 28.74 4.36
N TYR A 42 8.69 27.41 4.27
CA TYR A 42 7.69 26.54 4.92
C TYR A 42 7.79 26.52 6.47
N LEU A 43 8.96 26.85 7.02
CA LEU A 43 9.17 26.99 8.48
C LEU A 43 8.73 28.36 9.01
N ARG A 44 8.45 29.33 8.14
CA ARG A 44 8.05 30.70 8.50
C ARG A 44 6.55 30.96 8.42
N THR A 45 5.77 30.09 7.77
CA THR A 45 4.32 30.22 7.77
C THR A 45 3.74 29.72 9.08
N PRO A 46 3.09 30.57 9.90
CA PRO A 46 2.37 30.11 11.07
C PRO A 46 1.29 29.10 10.64
N PRO A 47 1.09 28.02 11.39
CA PRO A 47 0.08 27.02 11.06
C PRO A 47 -1.29 27.71 10.91
N PRO A 48 -2.09 27.35 9.90
CA PRO A 48 -3.42 27.92 9.72
C PRO A 48 -4.21 27.70 11.00
N ALA A 49 -4.84 28.77 11.49
CA ALA A 49 -5.66 28.75 12.69
C ALA A 49 -6.67 27.59 12.59
N GLN A 50 -6.60 26.67 13.54
CA GLN A 50 -7.53 25.56 13.63
C GLN A 50 -8.97 26.13 13.70
N PRO A 51 -9.88 25.70 12.83
CA PRO A 51 -11.28 26.10 12.94
C PRO A 51 -11.80 25.62 14.29
N SER A 52 -12.26 26.57 15.10
CA SER A 52 -12.85 26.34 16.42
C SER A 52 -13.92 25.26 16.31
N ALA A 53 -13.72 24.15 17.04
CA ALA A 53 -14.69 23.07 17.09
C ALA A 53 -16.07 23.62 17.54
N PRO A 54 -17.17 23.26 16.87
CA PRO A 54 -18.50 23.65 17.31
C PRO A 54 -18.80 23.06 18.70
N PRO A 55 -19.57 23.76 19.56
CA PRO A 55 -19.96 23.27 20.86
C PRO A 55 -20.77 21.98 20.71
N MET A 56 -20.21 20.88 21.19
CA MET A 56 -20.85 19.57 21.23
C MET A 56 -22.02 19.67 22.21
N MET A 57 -23.26 19.65 21.71
CA MET A 57 -24.43 19.56 22.57
C MET A 57 -24.46 18.21 23.28
N ALA A 58 -24.53 18.25 24.60
CA ALA A 58 -24.70 17.10 25.47
C ALA A 58 -26.03 16.40 25.16
N GLY A 59 -25.95 15.30 24.40
CA GLY A 59 -27.06 14.39 24.16
C GLY A 59 -27.03 13.23 25.15
N ASN A 60 -28.03 13.21 26.03
CA ASN A 60 -28.32 12.19 27.04
C ASN A 60 -28.23 10.76 26.51
N ASN A 61 -27.49 9.90 27.20
CA ASN A 61 -27.53 8.45 27.01
C ASN A 61 -28.00 7.78 28.32
N PRO A 62 -29.25 7.32 28.42
CA PRO A 62 -29.69 6.56 29.59
C PRO A 62 -29.20 5.10 29.51
N GLN A 63 -28.34 4.76 30.46
CA GLN A 63 -28.63 3.75 31.48
C GLN A 63 -28.87 2.30 31.02
N GLY A 64 -27.84 1.47 31.24
CA GLY A 64 -28.00 0.21 31.96
C GLY A 64 -28.02 -1.07 31.13
N ASN A 65 -26.88 -1.80 31.12
CA ASN A 65 -26.92 -3.18 31.57
C ASN A 65 -25.54 -3.64 32.08
N ALA A 66 -25.55 -4.11 33.32
CA ALA A 66 -24.42 -4.57 34.11
C ALA A 66 -24.07 -6.05 33.78
N PRO A 67 -23.01 -6.63 34.39
CA PRO A 67 -22.22 -7.72 33.82
C PRO A 67 -22.74 -9.11 34.20
N GLN A 68 -22.56 -10.09 33.30
CA GLN A 68 -22.77 -11.50 33.60
C GLN A 68 -21.41 -12.20 33.73
N ALA A 69 -21.00 -12.39 34.99
CA ALA A 69 -19.92 -13.28 35.38
C ALA A 69 -20.37 -14.74 35.22
N GLY A 70 -19.51 -15.57 34.61
CA GLY A 70 -19.76 -17.00 34.49
C GLY A 70 -18.58 -17.72 33.85
N ASN A 71 -17.62 -18.15 34.68
CA ASN A 71 -16.69 -19.23 34.35
C ASN A 71 -17.46 -20.57 34.48
N PRO A 72 -17.21 -21.60 33.64
CA PRO A 72 -16.45 -22.73 34.20
C PRO A 72 -15.54 -23.47 33.20
N THR A 73 -14.35 -23.78 33.70
CA THR A 73 -13.71 -25.11 33.78
C THR A 73 -14.18 -26.23 32.82
N GLY A 74 -13.28 -26.62 31.90
CA GLY A 74 -12.86 -28.00 31.62
C GLY A 74 -13.85 -29.02 31.05
N ASN A 75 -13.62 -29.46 29.80
CA ASN A 75 -13.83 -30.87 29.41
C ASN A 75 -13.00 -31.28 28.18
N PRO A 76 -12.07 -32.25 28.28
CA PRO A 76 -11.33 -32.81 27.16
C PRO A 76 -12.01 -34.10 26.66
N ASN A 77 -13.04 -34.00 25.82
CA ASN A 77 -13.51 -35.17 25.06
C ASN A 77 -14.41 -34.77 23.88
N VAL A 78 -13.83 -34.59 22.69
CA VAL A 78 -14.62 -34.55 21.45
C VAL A 78 -14.10 -35.63 20.51
N ARG A 79 -14.86 -36.72 20.47
CA ARG A 79 -14.75 -37.82 19.50
C ARG A 79 -15.01 -37.29 18.08
N PRO A 80 -14.39 -37.86 17.04
CA PRO A 80 -14.68 -37.52 15.66
C PRO A 80 -16.05 -38.06 15.24
N ASN A 81 -16.90 -37.19 14.70
CA ASN A 81 -18.18 -37.58 14.10
C ASN A 81 -17.98 -37.71 12.56
N PRO A 82 -18.36 -38.83 11.93
CA PRO A 82 -18.30 -38.97 10.48
C PRO A 82 -19.45 -38.20 9.81
N VAL A 83 -19.12 -37.20 9.00
CA VAL A 83 -20.07 -36.47 8.15
C VAL A 83 -20.39 -37.32 6.92
N MET A 84 -21.59 -37.92 6.93
CA MET A 84 -22.25 -38.54 5.79
C MET A 84 -23.62 -37.86 5.66
N GLY A 85 -23.90 -37.20 4.53
CA GLY A 85 -25.20 -36.59 4.29
C GLY A 85 -25.14 -35.37 3.37
N GLY A 86 -25.44 -35.58 2.09
CA GLY A 86 -25.45 -34.56 1.06
C GLY A 86 -26.52 -33.49 1.32
N ASN A 87 -26.11 -32.23 1.18
CA ASN A 87 -27.02 -31.11 1.08
C ASN A 87 -27.33 -30.89 -0.42
N PRO A 88 -28.60 -30.90 -0.85
CA PRO A 88 -28.94 -30.66 -2.24
C PRO A 88 -28.59 -29.22 -2.66
N PRO A 89 -28.23 -28.99 -3.93
CA PRO A 89 -27.91 -27.65 -4.43
C PRO A 89 -29.15 -26.74 -4.39
N PRO A 90 -28.99 -25.46 -4.01
CA PRO A 90 -30.08 -24.49 -4.08
C PRO A 90 -30.52 -24.28 -5.54
N GLN A 91 -31.81 -24.49 -5.79
CA GLN A 91 -32.44 -24.19 -7.07
C GLN A 91 -32.39 -22.69 -7.33
N GLN A 92 -31.74 -22.31 -8.44
CA GLN A 92 -31.67 -20.93 -8.91
C GLN A 92 -33.06 -20.47 -9.35
N GLN A 93 -33.62 -19.47 -8.67
CA GLN A 93 -34.79 -18.75 -9.17
C GLN A 93 -34.36 -17.85 -10.34
N PRO A 94 -35.05 -17.91 -11.49
CA PRO A 94 -34.80 -17.01 -12.61
C PRO A 94 -35.22 -15.58 -12.23
N THR A 95 -34.27 -14.65 -12.24
CA THR A 95 -34.53 -13.22 -12.09
C THR A 95 -35.26 -12.66 -13.32
N PRO A 96 -36.27 -11.80 -13.15
CA PRO A 96 -36.97 -11.17 -14.26
C PRO A 96 -36.07 -10.19 -15.04
N PRO A 97 -36.30 -10.02 -16.35
CA PRO A 97 -35.54 -9.10 -17.20
C PRO A 97 -35.78 -7.64 -16.78
N GLN A 98 -34.70 -6.91 -16.52
CA GLN A 98 -34.74 -5.46 -16.28
C GLN A 98 -35.00 -4.70 -17.59
N PRO A 99 -35.80 -3.62 -17.57
CA PRO A 99 -36.07 -2.80 -18.74
C PRO A 99 -34.82 -2.04 -19.21
N MET A 100 -34.51 -2.18 -20.50
CA MET A 100 -33.52 -1.36 -21.20
C MET A 100 -33.90 0.11 -21.10
N ASN A 101 -32.94 0.95 -20.67
CA ASN A 101 -33.04 2.40 -20.75
C ASN A 101 -32.42 2.86 -22.09
N PRO A 102 -33.21 3.30 -23.08
CA PRO A 102 -32.67 3.89 -24.30
C PRO A 102 -32.31 5.34 -23.99
N ASN A 103 -31.03 5.66 -23.97
CA ASN A 103 -30.55 7.03 -23.97
C ASN A 103 -30.42 7.52 -25.43
N PRO A 104 -31.26 8.47 -25.90
CA PRO A 104 -31.14 9.03 -27.24
C PRO A 104 -30.31 10.33 -27.18
N GLY A 105 -29.26 10.41 -27.98
CA GLY A 105 -28.44 11.62 -28.03
C GLY A 105 -27.45 11.65 -29.18
N ILE A 106 -27.98 11.60 -30.41
CA ILE A 106 -27.25 11.94 -31.64
C ILE A 106 -27.12 13.45 -31.72
N GLY A 107 -25.90 13.96 -31.91
CA GLY A 107 -25.61 15.35 -32.24
C GLY A 107 -24.20 15.52 -32.78
N ALA A 108 -24.11 15.79 -34.09
CA ALA A 108 -22.88 15.90 -34.88
C ALA A 108 -22.13 17.24 -34.70
N ALA A 109 -20.80 17.19 -34.71
CA ALA A 109 -19.87 18.26 -35.12
C ALA A 109 -18.49 17.61 -35.35
N GLN A 110 -18.10 17.30 -36.59
CA GLN A 110 -17.48 18.20 -37.57
C GLN A 110 -16.12 18.76 -37.11
N GLY A 111 -15.04 18.18 -37.69
CA GLY A 111 -13.85 18.91 -38.15
C GLY A 111 -12.89 19.46 -37.10
N GLY A 112 -11.74 18.81 -36.93
CA GLY A 112 -10.63 19.34 -36.13
C GLY A 112 -9.36 18.49 -36.24
N SER A 113 -8.80 18.40 -37.44
CA SER A 113 -7.41 17.98 -37.65
C SER A 113 -6.51 19.15 -37.25
N GLY A 114 -5.65 18.98 -36.25
CA GLY A 114 -4.66 20.00 -35.90
C GLY A 114 -3.97 19.78 -34.56
N GLY A 115 -2.81 19.12 -34.59
CA GLY A 115 -1.65 19.45 -33.74
C GLY A 115 -1.69 19.02 -32.26
N ALA A 116 -0.81 18.08 -31.92
CA ALA A 116 -0.20 17.94 -30.60
C ALA A 116 -1.14 17.81 -29.38
N ALA A 117 -1.88 16.70 -29.30
CA ALA A 117 -2.32 16.12 -28.03
C ALA A 117 -1.46 14.88 -27.68
N GLN A 118 -0.14 15.01 -27.77
CA GLN A 118 0.76 14.17 -26.99
C GLN A 118 0.95 14.83 -25.62
N ALA A 119 0.96 14.02 -24.56
CA ALA A 119 0.98 14.41 -23.14
C ALA A 119 -0.42 14.82 -22.62
N VAL A 120 -1.11 14.08 -21.75
CA VAL A 120 -0.64 13.19 -20.70
C VAL A 120 -1.67 12.05 -20.63
N ARG A 121 -1.37 10.86 -21.14
CA ARG A 121 -2.06 9.65 -20.67
C ARG A 121 -1.58 9.46 -19.25
N GLY A 122 -2.17 10.22 -18.32
CA GLY A 122 -1.91 10.09 -16.90
C GLY A 122 -2.07 8.62 -16.58
N ALA A 123 -0.97 7.97 -16.20
CA ALA A 123 -1.02 6.61 -15.73
C ALA A 123 -2.03 6.62 -14.58
N VAL A 124 -3.22 6.07 -14.83
CA VAL A 124 -4.25 5.90 -13.82
C VAL A 124 -3.61 5.00 -12.78
N ARG A 125 -3.13 5.62 -11.70
CA ARG A 125 -2.47 4.90 -10.61
C ARG A 125 -3.50 3.92 -10.08
N ARG A 126 -3.20 2.63 -10.14
CA ARG A 126 -4.14 1.63 -9.63
C ARG A 126 -4.28 1.82 -8.12
N THR A 127 -5.52 1.93 -7.68
CA THR A 127 -5.85 1.80 -6.27
C THR A 127 -5.52 0.39 -5.84
N VAL A 128 -4.72 0.26 -4.78
CA VAL A 128 -4.38 -1.05 -4.21
C VAL A 128 -5.61 -1.58 -3.47
N SER A 129 -6.02 -2.82 -3.76
CA SER A 129 -7.17 -3.39 -3.08
C SER A 129 -6.81 -3.83 -1.65
N ALA A 130 -7.77 -3.77 -0.74
CA ALA A 130 -7.59 -4.30 0.62
C ALA A 130 -7.20 -5.79 0.61
N ASN A 131 -7.70 -6.54 -0.37
CA ASN A 131 -7.41 -7.97 -0.54
C ASN A 131 -5.95 -8.21 -0.93
N ASP A 132 -5.38 -7.36 -1.81
CA ASP A 132 -3.96 -7.46 -2.19
C ASP A 132 -3.05 -7.24 -0.98
N LEU A 133 -3.36 -6.26 -0.14
CA LEU A 133 -2.61 -5.99 1.09
C LEU A 133 -2.78 -7.09 2.13
N ALA A 134 -3.98 -7.67 2.25
CA ALA A 134 -4.25 -8.80 3.15
C ALA A 134 -3.46 -10.05 2.73
N ASN A 135 -3.40 -10.34 1.43
CA ASN A 135 -2.59 -11.45 0.92
C ASN A 135 -1.08 -11.18 1.10
N LEU A 136 -0.65 -9.94 0.88
CA LEU A 136 0.73 -9.53 1.15
C LEU A 136 1.09 -9.71 2.63
N ARG A 137 0.17 -9.44 3.56
CA ARG A 137 0.33 -9.71 5.00
C ARG A 137 0.63 -11.17 5.27
N ILE A 138 -0.23 -12.06 4.77
CA ILE A 138 -0.11 -13.51 4.96
C ILE A 138 1.25 -13.98 4.44
N TYR A 139 1.66 -13.48 3.27
CA TYR A 139 2.97 -13.76 2.69
C TYR A 139 4.11 -13.36 3.65
N ILE A 140 4.15 -12.09 4.06
CA ILE A 140 5.19 -11.54 4.94
C ILE A 140 5.23 -12.30 6.27
N GLU A 141 4.08 -12.58 6.87
CA GLU A 141 3.99 -13.35 8.12
C GLU A 141 4.59 -14.75 7.95
N SER A 142 4.18 -15.48 6.89
CA SER A 142 4.67 -16.83 6.63
C SER A 142 6.19 -16.87 6.38
N ALA A 143 6.70 -15.92 5.59
CA ALA A 143 8.12 -15.79 5.31
C ALA A 143 8.92 -15.40 6.57
N SER A 144 8.35 -14.55 7.43
CA SER A 144 8.95 -14.17 8.71
C SER A 144 9.01 -15.33 9.70
N LEU A 145 7.98 -16.17 9.73
CA LEU A 145 7.92 -17.36 10.56
C LEU A 145 8.93 -18.42 10.08
N ALA A 146 9.08 -18.58 8.77
CA ALA A 146 9.99 -19.55 8.19
C ALA A 146 11.48 -19.17 8.35
N SER A 147 11.81 -17.89 8.17
CA SER A 147 13.20 -17.41 8.23
C SER A 147 13.62 -16.90 9.61
N GLY A 148 12.67 -16.66 10.52
CA GLY A 148 12.90 -16.00 11.80
C GLY A 148 13.27 -14.52 11.68
N SER A 149 13.11 -13.92 10.50
CA SER A 149 13.44 -12.52 10.20
C SER A 149 12.48 -11.94 9.17
N MET A 150 12.26 -10.62 9.20
CA MET A 150 11.40 -9.97 8.20
C MET A 150 12.03 -10.03 6.80
N PRO A 151 11.32 -10.49 5.76
CA PRO A 151 11.83 -10.50 4.40
C PRO A 151 12.04 -9.06 3.88
N GLY A 152 13.14 -8.84 3.16
CA GLY A 152 13.41 -7.55 2.53
C GLY A 152 12.47 -7.26 1.34
N PRO A 153 12.32 -5.98 0.92
CA PRO A 153 11.43 -5.62 -0.19
C PRO A 153 11.70 -6.37 -1.48
N GLN A 154 12.98 -6.61 -1.80
CA GLN A 154 13.39 -7.33 -3.00
C GLN A 154 12.99 -8.81 -2.95
N GLN A 155 13.12 -9.43 -1.78
CA GLN A 155 12.71 -10.81 -1.56
C GLN A 155 11.19 -10.95 -1.68
N ILE A 156 10.45 -10.05 -1.00
CA ILE A 156 9.00 -9.98 -1.11
C ILE A 156 8.57 -9.87 -2.57
N LEU A 157 9.16 -8.95 -3.35
CA LEU A 157 8.81 -8.78 -4.76
C LEU A 157 9.14 -10.00 -5.63
N ALA A 158 10.27 -10.68 -5.37
CA ALA A 158 10.64 -11.88 -6.10
C ALA A 158 9.62 -13.00 -5.88
N ASP A 159 9.21 -13.21 -4.64
CA ASP A 159 8.33 -14.31 -4.26
C ASP A 159 6.87 -14.03 -4.63
N VAL A 160 6.37 -12.83 -4.32
CA VAL A 160 4.97 -12.44 -4.62
C VAL A 160 4.70 -12.19 -6.10
N SER A 161 5.74 -12.21 -6.95
CA SER A 161 5.58 -12.03 -8.40
C SER A 161 4.69 -13.08 -9.06
N ARG A 162 4.65 -14.29 -8.48
CA ARG A 162 3.83 -15.41 -8.98
C ARG A 162 2.42 -15.37 -8.43
N ASP A 163 2.27 -15.10 -7.14
CA ASP A 163 0.99 -15.21 -6.43
C ASP A 163 0.18 -13.90 -6.45
N LEU A 164 0.86 -12.75 -6.43
CA LEU A 164 0.25 -11.42 -6.31
C LEU A 164 0.80 -10.45 -7.38
N PRO A 165 0.55 -10.70 -8.68
CA PRO A 165 1.02 -9.82 -9.75
C PRO A 165 0.45 -8.39 -9.65
N GLY A 166 -0.70 -8.21 -8.98
CA GLY A 166 -1.28 -6.90 -8.69
C GLY A 166 -0.41 -6.05 -7.76
N VAL A 167 0.12 -6.66 -6.70
CA VAL A 167 1.03 -6.00 -5.74
C VAL A 167 2.32 -5.58 -6.44
N VAL A 168 2.91 -6.47 -7.25
CA VAL A 168 4.15 -6.16 -7.97
C VAL A 168 3.95 -4.97 -8.92
N LYS A 169 2.84 -4.93 -9.66
CA LYS A 169 2.52 -3.78 -10.51
C LYS A 169 2.32 -2.50 -9.70
N ALA A 170 1.61 -2.57 -8.56
CA ALA A 170 1.40 -1.42 -7.69
C ALA A 170 2.72 -0.86 -7.14
N VAL A 171 3.69 -1.72 -6.82
CA VAL A 171 5.02 -1.29 -6.38
C VAL A 171 5.82 -0.67 -7.52
N GLN A 172 5.80 -1.29 -8.71
CA GLN A 172 6.48 -0.75 -9.91
C GLN A 172 5.91 0.60 -10.36
N GLU A 173 4.59 0.78 -10.27
CA GLU A 173 3.89 2.03 -10.58
C GLU A 173 4.06 3.08 -9.47
N GLY A 174 4.61 2.70 -8.32
CA GLY A 174 4.76 3.56 -7.15
C GLY A 174 3.43 3.95 -6.50
N SER A 175 2.37 3.16 -6.68
CA SER A 175 1.13 3.31 -5.90
C SER A 175 1.20 2.59 -4.56
N LEU A 176 2.06 1.58 -4.42
CA LEU A 176 2.38 0.91 -3.16
C LEU A 176 3.85 1.08 -2.81
N VAL A 177 4.16 1.44 -1.56
CA VAL A 177 5.52 1.56 -1.04
C VAL A 177 5.75 0.49 0.01
N LEU A 178 6.79 -0.32 -0.18
CA LEU A 178 7.30 -1.26 0.83
C LEU A 178 8.35 -0.53 1.68
N THR A 179 8.16 -0.48 2.99
CA THR A 179 9.08 0.24 3.90
C THR A 179 10.40 -0.52 4.12
N GLY A 180 10.35 -1.85 4.01
CA GLY A 180 11.51 -2.71 4.25
C GLY A 180 11.92 -2.81 5.72
N ILE A 181 10.98 -2.56 6.65
CA ILE A 181 11.27 -2.72 8.07
C ILE A 181 11.66 -4.15 8.41
N ARG A 182 12.64 -4.29 9.30
CA ARG A 182 13.09 -5.61 9.80
C ARG A 182 12.38 -6.04 11.08
N GLN A 183 11.62 -5.13 11.69
CA GLN A 183 10.85 -5.37 12.89
C GLN A 183 9.46 -5.88 12.52
N ARG A 184 8.91 -6.75 13.38
CA ARG A 184 7.53 -7.24 13.22
C ARG A 184 6.52 -6.13 13.47
N GLU A 185 6.82 -5.23 14.40
CA GLU A 185 6.00 -4.08 14.72
C GLU A 185 6.34 -2.92 13.78
N GLY A 186 5.32 -2.28 13.22
CA GLY A 186 5.46 -1.14 12.32
C GLY A 186 4.63 -1.26 11.05
N VAL A 187 4.89 -0.33 10.14
CA VAL A 187 4.26 -0.22 8.83
C VAL A 187 5.09 -1.04 7.84
N TRP A 188 4.53 -2.11 7.31
CA TRP A 188 5.20 -3.00 6.36
C TRP A 188 5.09 -2.47 4.93
N ALA A 189 3.90 -1.96 4.59
CA ALA A 189 3.63 -1.32 3.32
C ALA A 189 2.59 -0.22 3.49
N TYR A 190 2.58 0.77 2.61
CA TYR A 190 1.55 1.80 2.58
C TYR A 190 1.30 2.28 1.16
N GLU A 191 0.08 2.74 0.91
CA GLU A 191 -0.28 3.36 -0.36
C GLU A 191 0.45 4.70 -0.51
N ALA A 192 1.10 4.96 -1.64
CA ALA A 192 1.84 6.21 -1.86
C ALA A 192 0.95 7.45 -1.76
N ALA A 193 -0.33 7.31 -2.12
CA ALA A 193 -1.33 8.37 -1.99
C ALA A 193 -1.73 8.65 -0.53
N ALA A 194 -1.45 7.74 0.42
CA ALA A 194 -1.82 7.88 1.83
C ALA A 194 -1.20 9.11 2.51
N LEU A 195 -0.04 9.56 2.03
CA LEU A 195 0.62 10.77 2.54
C LEU A 195 0.01 12.07 1.99
N SER A 196 -0.64 12.02 0.83
CA SER A 196 -1.17 13.20 0.13
C SER A 196 -2.69 13.33 0.23
N GLN A 197 -3.41 12.24 0.48
CA GLN A 197 -4.87 12.23 0.58
C GLN A 197 -5.33 12.69 1.96
N ALA A 198 -6.24 13.67 2.00
CA ALA A 198 -6.85 14.16 3.23
C ALA A 198 -7.55 13.06 4.04
N ASN A 199 -8.11 12.06 3.35
CA ASN A 199 -8.80 10.92 3.95
C ASN A 199 -7.85 9.79 4.41
N GLY A 200 -6.53 10.02 4.32
CA GLY A 200 -5.53 8.98 4.53
C GLY A 200 -5.49 7.97 3.39
N GLY A 201 -4.78 6.87 3.61
CA GLY A 201 -4.72 5.76 2.67
C GLY A 201 -4.52 4.43 3.37
N MET A 202 -4.46 3.37 2.57
CA MET A 202 -4.34 2.01 3.10
C MET A 202 -2.91 1.76 3.55
N VAL A 203 -2.78 1.25 4.78
CA VAL A 203 -1.52 0.92 5.42
C VAL A 203 -1.59 -0.52 5.89
N LEU A 204 -0.52 -1.26 5.62
CA LEU A 204 -0.34 -2.63 6.09
C LEU A 204 0.57 -2.61 7.32
N THR A 205 0.03 -3.07 8.45
CA THR A 205 0.74 -3.24 9.72
C THR A 205 0.62 -4.68 10.20
N ASN A 206 1.26 -5.00 11.33
CA ASN A 206 1.10 -6.29 12.01
C ASN A 206 -0.37 -6.61 12.32
N ASN A 207 -1.17 -5.60 12.68
CA ASN A 207 -2.56 -5.77 13.06
C ASN A 207 -3.48 -6.05 11.86
N GLY A 208 -3.02 -5.79 10.64
CA GLY A 208 -3.84 -5.95 9.45
C GLY A 208 -3.68 -4.81 8.47
N VAL A 209 -4.69 -4.69 7.61
CA VAL A 209 -4.83 -3.59 6.68
C VAL A 209 -5.76 -2.56 7.31
N GLU A 210 -5.24 -1.37 7.57
CA GLU A 210 -5.98 -0.29 8.20
C GLU A 210 -5.82 1.02 7.41
N ARG A 211 -6.75 1.96 7.59
CA ARG A 211 -6.61 3.30 7.07
C ARG A 211 -5.98 4.19 8.13
N MET A 212 -4.86 4.83 7.79
CA MET A 212 -4.24 5.83 8.65
C MET A 212 -4.31 7.21 8.00
N SER A 213 -4.48 8.24 8.82
CA SER A 213 -4.33 9.62 8.36
C SER A 213 -2.87 9.90 7.95
N PRO A 214 -2.61 10.91 7.10
CA PRO A 214 -1.24 11.26 6.69
C PRO A 214 -0.32 11.55 7.90
N GLN A 215 -0.86 12.21 8.92
CA GLN A 215 -0.14 12.58 10.15
C GLN A 215 0.24 11.34 10.96
N GLN A 216 -0.69 10.39 11.13
CA GLN A 216 -0.44 9.14 11.84
C GLN A 216 0.59 8.28 11.11
N LEU A 217 0.47 8.17 9.78
CA LEU A 217 1.43 7.43 8.96
C LEU A 217 2.82 8.05 9.07
N GLN A 218 2.94 9.38 8.98
CA GLN A 218 4.22 10.07 9.11
C GLN A 218 4.85 9.86 10.49
N GLN A 219 4.05 9.88 11.55
CA GLN A 219 4.52 9.60 12.91
C GLN A 219 4.96 8.12 13.05
N ALA A 220 4.19 7.18 12.51
CA ALA A 220 4.53 5.77 12.51
C ALA A 220 5.84 5.50 11.76
N LEU A 221 6.08 6.18 10.64
CA LEU A 221 7.32 6.08 9.86
C LEU A 221 8.52 6.73 10.59
N GLN A 222 8.31 7.79 11.37
CA GLN A 222 9.36 8.40 12.18
C GLN A 222 9.83 7.48 13.30
N LEU A 223 8.90 6.74 13.94
CA LEU A 223 9.21 5.76 14.98
C LEU A 223 10.00 4.55 14.47
N GLN A 224 10.05 4.34 13.15
CA GLN A 224 10.72 3.20 12.51
C GLN A 224 12.14 3.51 12.01
N ARG A 225 12.60 4.77 12.11
CA ARG A 225 13.97 5.16 11.77
C ARG A 225 14.94 4.85 12.91
#